data_AF-A0A2K3JWW3-F1
#
_entry.id   AF-A0A2K3JWW3-F1
#
_cell.length_a   1.000
_cell.length_b   1.000
_cell.length_c   1.000
_cell.angle_alpha   90.00
_cell.angle_beta   90.00
_cell.angle_gamma   90.00
#
_symmetry.space_group_name_H-M   'P 1'
#
loop_
_entity.id
_entity.type
_entity.pdbx_description
1 polymer ?
#
loop_
_entity_poly.entity_id
_entity_poly.type
_entity_poly.pdbx_seq_one_letter_code
_entity_poly.pdbx_strand_id
1 'polypeptide(L)'
;MKCVVVEMGKGIKGPKVWEKEMYVDVWGGELCIDVLKATMEYGLAPMSWTDYLYLSVGGTLSNAGISGQTFNYGPQISNVFELDVVTGKGEVMTCSEERNSDLFHAVLGGLGQFGIITRARILLDIPSAMP
;
A
#
# COMPACT_ATOMS: atom_id res chain seq x y z
N MET A 1 31.45 -8.05 -3.60
CA MET A 1 30.08 -7.91 -4.15
C MET A 1 29.60 -6.52 -3.75
N LYS A 2 29.26 -5.65 -4.72
CA LYS A 2 28.72 -4.31 -4.43
C LYS A 2 27.19 -4.40 -4.54
N CYS A 3 26.47 -4.01 -3.50
CA CYS A 3 25.02 -3.91 -3.51
C CYS A 3 24.60 -2.43 -3.56
N VAL A 4 23.36 -2.19 -4.00
CA VAL A 4 22.71 -0.88 -3.94
C VAL A 4 21.49 -1.04 -3.04
N VAL A 5 21.28 -0.08 -2.13
CA VAL A 5 20.08 0.00 -1.30
C VAL A 5 19.30 1.22 -1.75
N VAL A 6 18.00 1.03 -2.02
CA VAL A 6 17.09 2.12 -2.40
C VAL A 6 16.38 2.62 -1.14
N GLU A 7 16.58 3.90 -0.82
CA GLU A 7 16.00 4.53 0.36
C GLU A 7 14.62 5.12 0.03
N MET A 8 13.57 4.29 0.15
CA MET A 8 12.21 4.63 -0.30
C MET A 8 11.55 5.77 0.50
N GLY A 9 11.99 6.03 1.74
CA GLY A 9 11.43 7.04 2.64
C GLY A 9 11.77 8.50 2.27
N LYS A 10 12.73 8.72 1.36
CA LYS A 10 13.21 10.07 1.02
C LYS A 10 12.40 10.68 -0.13
N GLY A 11 12.05 11.97 0.00
CA GLY A 11 11.45 12.75 -1.09
C GLY A 11 9.98 12.42 -1.37
N ILE A 12 9.28 11.82 -0.40
CA ILE A 12 7.87 11.45 -0.52
C ILE A 12 7.00 12.72 -0.53
N LYS A 13 5.98 12.73 -1.40
CA LYS A 13 5.11 13.89 -1.64
C LYS A 13 3.85 13.95 -0.75
N GLY A 14 3.64 12.95 0.10
CA GLY A 14 2.42 12.78 0.89
C GLY A 14 1.39 11.89 0.19
N PRO A 15 0.48 11.26 0.95
CA PRO A 15 -0.67 10.54 0.43
C PRO A 15 -1.61 11.46 -0.34
N LYS A 16 -2.32 10.93 -1.35
CA LYS A 16 -3.38 11.65 -2.06
C LYS A 16 -4.72 10.95 -1.84
N VAL A 17 -5.61 11.61 -1.12
CA VAL A 17 -6.93 11.09 -0.77
C VAL A 17 -7.95 11.47 -1.84
N TRP A 18 -8.72 10.48 -2.28
CA TRP A 18 -9.82 10.63 -3.24
C TRP A 18 -11.13 10.33 -2.51
N GLU A 19 -11.70 11.35 -1.86
CA GLU A 19 -12.84 11.22 -0.94
C GLU A 19 -14.08 10.64 -1.62
N LYS A 20 -14.41 11.07 -2.85
CA LYS A 20 -15.62 10.64 -3.55
C LYS A 20 -15.51 9.18 -4.03
N GLU A 21 -14.31 8.78 -4.41
CA GLU A 21 -14.00 7.47 -4.93
C GLU A 21 -13.55 6.48 -3.83
N MET A 22 -13.43 6.93 -2.57
CA MET A 22 -13.13 6.13 -1.39
C MET A 22 -11.81 5.35 -1.50
N TYR A 23 -10.74 6.00 -1.97
CA TYR A 23 -9.40 5.42 -1.95
C TYR A 23 -8.32 6.45 -1.67
N VAL A 24 -7.12 5.98 -1.33
CA VAL A 24 -5.91 6.80 -1.19
C VAL A 24 -4.81 6.25 -2.08
N ASP A 25 -4.18 7.13 -2.86
CA ASP A 25 -2.92 6.83 -3.55
C ASP A 25 -1.76 7.15 -2.60
N VAL A 26 -0.94 6.14 -2.31
CA VAL A 26 0.17 6.23 -1.35
C VAL A 26 1.47 5.76 -1.97
N TRP A 27 2.59 6.37 -1.58
CA TRP A 27 3.90 5.99 -2.09
C TRP A 27 4.46 4.79 -1.32
N GLY A 28 5.22 3.91 -1.98
CA GLY A 28 5.69 2.66 -1.38
C GLY A 28 6.55 2.85 -0.12
N GLY A 29 7.28 3.96 -0.01
CA GLY A 29 8.08 4.30 1.16
C GLY A 29 7.32 5.03 2.27
N GLU A 30 6.05 5.37 2.06
CA GLU A 30 5.23 6.14 2.99
C GLU A 30 4.81 5.27 4.17
N LEU A 31 4.80 5.84 5.38
CA LEU A 31 4.45 5.08 6.58
C LEU A 31 2.93 4.98 6.73
N CYS A 32 2.44 3.84 7.23
CA CYS A 32 1.01 3.66 7.49
C CYS A 32 0.44 4.76 8.42
N ILE A 33 1.24 5.28 9.36
CA ILE A 33 0.84 6.40 10.23
C ILE A 33 0.57 7.70 9.45
N ASP A 34 1.33 7.97 8.39
CA ASP A 34 1.16 9.19 7.59
C ASP A 34 -0.06 9.06 6.66
N VAL A 35 -0.31 7.84 6.16
CA VAL A 35 -1.56 7.51 5.46
C VAL A 35 -2.76 7.74 6.36
N LEU A 36 -2.73 7.23 7.60
CA LEU A 36 -3.81 7.42 8.56
C LEU A 36 -4.07 8.91 8.83
N LYS A 37 -3.03 9.69 9.13
CA LYS A 37 -3.17 11.13 9.39
C LYS A 37 -3.83 11.83 8.21
N ALA A 38 -3.37 11.56 6.99
CA ALA A 38 -3.91 12.18 5.79
C ALA A 38 -5.37 11.79 5.53
N THR A 39 -5.76 10.53 5.71
CA THR A 39 -7.14 10.10 5.46
C THR A 39 -8.10 10.58 6.54
N MET A 40 -7.64 10.72 7.79
CA MET A 40 -8.45 11.23 8.90
C MET A 40 -8.89 12.69 8.72
N GLU A 41 -8.13 13.51 7.98
CA GLU A 41 -8.56 14.87 7.61
C GLU A 41 -9.87 14.88 6.80
N TYR A 42 -10.20 13.76 6.14
CA TYR A 42 -11.42 13.55 5.37
C TYR A 42 -12.44 12.67 6.11
N GLY A 43 -12.17 12.28 7.37
CA GLY A 43 -13.02 11.35 8.11
C GLY A 43 -13.00 9.92 7.56
N LEU A 44 -11.95 9.55 6.81
CA LEU A 44 -11.78 8.25 6.17
C LEU A 44 -10.59 7.48 6.76
N ALA A 45 -10.60 6.16 6.62
CA ALA A 45 -9.51 5.30 7.04
C ALA A 45 -9.39 4.05 6.17
N PRO A 46 -8.17 3.52 5.94
CA PRO A 46 -7.98 2.16 5.46
C PRO A 46 -8.74 1.12 6.30
N MET A 47 -9.29 0.10 5.63
CA MET A 47 -10.08 -0.95 6.30
C MET A 47 -9.21 -1.96 7.09
N SER A 48 -7.96 -2.15 6.66
CA SER A 48 -7.05 -3.14 7.24
C SER A 48 -5.71 -2.51 7.62
N TRP A 49 -5.18 -2.93 8.75
CA TRP A 49 -4.03 -2.30 9.41
C TRP A 49 -2.94 -3.31 9.79
N THR A 50 -1.85 -2.78 10.31
CA THR A 50 -0.84 -3.52 11.07
C THR A 50 -0.84 -3.02 12.51
N ASP A 51 -0.51 -3.89 13.46
CA ASP A 51 -0.44 -3.51 14.89
C ASP A 51 0.56 -2.37 15.17
N TYR A 52 1.55 -2.21 14.29
CA TYR A 52 2.55 -1.15 14.33
C TYR A 52 2.49 -0.29 13.05
N LEU A 53 2.29 1.02 13.19
CA LEU A 53 2.01 1.93 12.06
C LEU A 53 3.25 2.63 11.47
N TYR A 54 4.43 2.52 12.10
CA TYR A 54 5.68 3.04 11.53
C TYR A 54 6.32 2.00 10.58
N LEU A 55 5.49 1.34 9.78
CA LEU A 55 5.88 0.45 8.70
C LEU A 55 5.56 1.13 7.37
N SER A 56 6.45 0.96 6.38
CA SER A 56 6.19 1.45 5.02
C SER A 56 5.10 0.64 4.34
N VAL A 57 4.23 1.29 3.56
CA VAL A 57 3.16 0.63 2.79
C VAL A 57 3.71 -0.47 1.88
N GLY A 58 4.76 -0.20 1.09
CA GLY A 58 5.33 -1.19 0.18
C GLY A 58 5.88 -2.42 0.92
N GLY A 59 6.41 -2.22 2.13
CA GLY A 59 6.89 -3.29 2.99
C GLY A 59 5.78 -4.18 3.53
N THR A 60 4.67 -3.60 4.01
CA THR A 60 3.55 -4.40 4.52
C THR A 60 2.85 -5.17 3.41
N LEU A 61 2.65 -4.55 2.24
CA LEU A 61 2.07 -5.17 1.06
C LEU A 61 2.95 -6.26 0.44
N SER A 62 4.27 -6.16 0.57
CA SER A 62 5.19 -7.23 0.14
C SER A 62 5.12 -8.47 1.04
N ASN A 63 4.49 -8.37 2.22
CA ASN A 63 4.27 -9.49 3.13
C ASN A 63 2.78 -9.89 3.17
N ALA A 64 1.95 -9.11 3.86
CA ALA A 64 0.50 -9.30 3.95
C ALA A 64 -0.16 -8.08 4.62
N GLY A 65 0.38 -7.65 5.77
CA GLY A 65 -0.20 -6.63 6.65
C GLY A 65 -1.44 -7.17 7.38
N ILE A 66 -1.24 -7.74 8.57
CA ILE A 66 -2.28 -8.41 9.36
C ILE A 66 -2.44 -7.68 10.70
N SER A 67 -3.68 -7.60 11.18
CA SER A 67 -4.06 -7.02 12.47
C SER A 67 -5.44 -7.54 12.88
N GLY A 68 -6.00 -7.05 13.98
CA GLY A 68 -7.32 -7.41 14.49
C GLY A 68 -8.47 -7.17 13.52
N GLN A 69 -8.31 -6.41 12.43
CA GLN A 69 -9.34 -6.18 11.40
C GLN A 69 -9.40 -7.29 10.34
N THR A 70 -8.36 -8.11 10.23
CA THR A 70 -8.19 -9.08 9.14
C THR A 70 -9.30 -10.12 9.07
N PHE A 71 -9.97 -10.44 10.18
CA PHE A 71 -11.09 -11.40 10.16
C PHE A 71 -12.32 -10.88 9.39
N ASN A 72 -12.52 -9.57 9.35
CA ASN A 72 -13.65 -8.95 8.64
C ASN A 72 -13.28 -8.46 7.24
N TYR A 73 -12.09 -7.87 7.09
CA TYR A 73 -11.70 -7.14 5.89
C TYR A 73 -10.53 -7.78 5.13
N GLY A 74 -10.02 -8.92 5.61
CA GLY A 74 -8.79 -9.50 5.07
C GLY A 74 -7.52 -8.70 5.41
N PRO A 75 -6.35 -9.21 5.02
CA PRO A 75 -5.08 -8.50 5.21
C PRO A 75 -5.01 -7.24 4.33
N GLN A 76 -4.02 -6.37 4.56
CA GLN A 76 -3.82 -5.16 3.77
C GLN A 76 -3.72 -5.45 2.27
N ILE A 77 -3.05 -6.53 1.89
CA ILE A 77 -2.93 -6.96 0.48
C ILE A 77 -4.28 -7.24 -0.20
N SER A 78 -5.35 -7.54 0.55
CA SER A 78 -6.69 -7.75 0.02
C SER A 78 -7.47 -6.44 -0.19
N ASN A 79 -6.92 -5.30 0.23
CA ASN A 79 -7.58 -3.99 0.23
C ASN A 79 -6.88 -3.01 -0.73
N VAL A 80 -6.23 -3.53 -1.77
CA VAL A 80 -5.49 -2.76 -2.78
C VAL A 80 -6.18 -2.90 -4.13
N PHE A 81 -6.40 -1.78 -4.83
CA PHE A 81 -7.00 -1.79 -6.17
C PHE A 81 -5.96 -1.80 -7.30
N GLU A 82 -4.84 -1.12 -7.09
CA GLU A 82 -3.88 -0.85 -8.15
C GLU A 82 -2.50 -0.60 -7.54
N LEU A 83 -1.45 -1.00 -8.24
CA LEU A 83 -0.06 -0.78 -7.87
C LEU A 83 0.72 -0.21 -9.06
N ASP A 84 1.67 0.69 -8.79
CA ASP A 84 2.75 1.00 -9.73
C ASP A 84 4.03 0.33 -9.25
N VAL A 85 4.63 -0.48 -10.11
CA VAL A 85 5.78 -1.33 -9.79
C VAL A 85 6.93 -1.05 -10.76
N VAL A 86 8.14 -0.90 -10.22
CA VAL A 86 9.38 -0.95 -11.02
C VAL A 86 9.87 -2.38 -11.03
N THR A 87 9.84 -3.04 -12.19
CA THR A 87 10.24 -4.45 -12.33
C THR A 87 11.76 -4.61 -12.25
N GLY A 88 12.23 -5.85 -12.13
CA GLY A 88 13.67 -6.17 -12.20
C GLY A 88 14.34 -5.80 -13.54
N LYS A 89 13.56 -5.49 -14.58
CA LYS A 89 14.04 -4.97 -15.87
C LYS A 89 14.15 -3.45 -15.90
N GLY A 90 13.71 -2.75 -14.85
CA GLY A 90 13.67 -1.29 -14.79
C GLY A 90 12.45 -0.67 -15.46
N GLU A 91 11.44 -1.46 -15.80
CA GLU A 91 10.19 -0.98 -16.42
C GLU A 91 9.21 -0.52 -15.34
N VAL A 92 8.58 0.64 -15.55
CA VAL A 92 7.48 1.11 -14.68
C VAL A 92 6.17 0.57 -15.23
N MET A 93 5.49 -0.25 -14.44
CA MET A 93 4.23 -0.89 -14.82
C MET A 93 3.15 -0.60 -13.80
N THR A 94 1.96 -0.23 -14.28
CA THR A 94 0.74 -0.19 -13.47
C THR A 94 0.04 -1.54 -13.58
N CYS A 95 -0.31 -2.14 -12.45
CA CYS A 95 -1.03 -3.41 -12.37
C CYS A 95 -2.22 -3.37 -11.41
N SER A 96 -3.23 -4.18 -11.71
CA SER A 96 -4.48 -4.38 -10.97
C SER A 96 -5.04 -5.77 -11.30
N GLU A 97 -6.19 -6.15 -10.73
CA GLU A 97 -6.86 -7.40 -11.09
C GLU A 97 -7.24 -7.49 -12.58
N GLU A 98 -7.48 -6.36 -13.24
CA GLU A 98 -7.88 -6.30 -14.65
C GLU A 98 -6.72 -6.00 -15.61
N ARG A 99 -5.58 -5.53 -15.09
CA ARG A 99 -4.42 -5.09 -15.90
C ARG A 99 -3.12 -5.65 -15.34
N ASN A 100 -2.38 -6.42 -16.13
CA ASN A 100 -1.12 -7.07 -15.67
C ASN A 100 -1.33 -7.84 -14.35
N SER A 101 -2.41 -8.62 -14.29
CA SER A 101 -2.90 -9.26 -13.06
C SER A 101 -1.93 -10.30 -12.50
N ASP A 102 -1.16 -10.95 -13.37
CA ASP A 102 -0.04 -11.81 -13.00
C ASP A 102 0.99 -11.06 -12.14
N LEU A 103 1.39 -9.86 -12.56
CA LEU A 103 2.30 -9.01 -11.78
C LEU A 103 1.64 -8.54 -10.49
N PHE A 104 0.37 -8.11 -10.55
CA PHE A 104 -0.40 -7.64 -9.38
C PHE A 104 -0.43 -8.70 -8.26
N HIS A 105 -0.80 -9.93 -8.59
CA HIS A 105 -0.83 -11.02 -7.60
C HIS A 105 0.56 -11.48 -7.19
N ALA A 106 1.57 -11.38 -8.06
CA ALA A 106 2.94 -11.77 -7.71
C ALA A 106 3.59 -10.81 -6.70
N VAL A 107 3.34 -9.49 -6.80
CA VAL A 107 3.97 -8.51 -5.91
C VAL A 107 3.32 -8.46 -4.52
N LEU A 108 2.02 -8.72 -4.42
CA LEU A 108 1.29 -8.79 -3.15
C LEU A 108 1.71 -10.05 -2.39
N GLY A 109 2.38 -9.88 -1.25
CA GLY A 109 3.03 -10.98 -0.53
C GLY A 109 4.27 -11.54 -1.23
N GLY A 110 4.79 -10.85 -2.24
CA GLY A 110 5.90 -11.30 -3.09
C GLY A 110 7.29 -11.12 -2.52
N LEU A 111 7.43 -10.67 -1.26
CA LEU A 111 8.72 -10.46 -0.57
C LEU A 111 9.72 -9.60 -1.38
N GLY A 112 9.21 -8.66 -2.17
CA GLY A 112 10.00 -7.79 -3.04
C GLY A 112 10.73 -8.51 -4.20
N GLN A 113 10.36 -9.74 -4.55
CA GLN A 113 11.07 -10.53 -5.57
C GLN A 113 10.75 -10.11 -7.02
N PHE A 114 9.56 -9.55 -7.25
CA PHE A 114 9.05 -9.27 -8.59
C PHE A 114 9.15 -7.80 -9.01
N GLY A 115 9.53 -6.93 -8.07
CA GLY A 115 9.72 -5.51 -8.32
C GLY A 115 9.60 -4.67 -7.05
N ILE A 116 9.81 -3.37 -7.21
CA ILE A 116 9.66 -2.36 -6.15
C ILE A 116 8.30 -1.71 -6.32
N ILE A 117 7.43 -1.85 -5.31
CA ILE A 117 6.17 -1.11 -5.25
C ILE A 117 6.48 0.37 -5.01
N THR A 118 6.12 1.21 -5.96
CA THR A 118 6.35 2.66 -5.92
C THR A 118 5.11 3.45 -5.54
N ARG A 119 3.92 2.99 -5.95
CA ARG A 119 2.62 3.51 -5.52
C ARG A 119 1.67 2.34 -5.25
N ALA A 120 0.80 2.49 -4.25
CA ALA A 120 -0.37 1.65 -4.07
C ALA A 120 -1.64 2.50 -3.98
N ARG A 121 -2.74 1.98 -4.51
CA ARG A 121 -4.09 2.51 -4.33
C ARG A 121 -4.83 1.66 -3.31
N ILE A 122 -5.08 2.22 -2.13
CA ILE A 122 -5.68 1.51 -0.98
C ILE A 122 -7.12 1.95 -0.78
N LEU A 123 -8.01 0.99 -0.56
CA LEU A 123 -9.41 1.19 -0.21
C LEU A 123 -9.58 1.94 1.12
N LEU A 124 -10.50 2.90 1.13
CA LEU A 124 -10.91 3.62 2.33
C LEU A 124 -12.35 3.29 2.68
N ASP A 125 -12.67 3.42 3.96
CA ASP A 125 -14.04 3.36 4.47
C ASP A 125 -14.24 4.43 5.56
N ILE A 126 -15.51 4.67 5.91
CA ILE A 126 -15.90 5.49 7.04
C ILE A 126 -15.65 4.68 8.32
N PRO A 127 -14.85 5.18 9.28
CA PRO A 127 -14.59 4.47 10.52
C PRO A 127 -15.90 4.25 11.28
N SER A 128 -16.37 3.00 11.35
CA SER A 128 -17.53 2.63 12.17
C SER A 128 -17.10 2.56 13.63
N ALA A 129 -17.11 3.71 14.33
CA ALA A 129 -16.70 3.87 15.71
C ALA A 129 -15.38 3.14 16.06
N MET A 130 -14.24 3.84 15.93
CA MET A 130 -13.05 3.45 16.69
C MET A 130 -13.47 3.27 18.16
N PRO A 131 -13.24 2.10 18.79
CA PRO A 131 -13.38 1.99 20.23
C PRO A 131 -12.43 2.93 20.97
#